data_AF-A0A660WQB0-F1
#
_entry.id   AF-A0A660WQB0-F1
#
_cell.length_a   1.000
_cell.length_b   1.000
_cell.length_c   1.000
_cell.angle_alpha   90.00
_cell.angle_beta   90.00
_cell.angle_gamma   90.00
#
_symmetry.space_group_name_H-M   'P 1'
#
loop_
_entity.id
_entity.type
_entity.pdbx_description
1 polymer ?
#
loop_
_entity_poly.entity_id
_entity_poly.type
_entity_poly.pdbx_seq_one_letter_code
_entity_poly.pdbx_strand_id
1 'polypeptide(L)'
;MKKGFTLIELLIVITIIGILVATVLPRLAGRTEEARIKRAEAEIYGTIATALDMYELDMGEYPERLSQLWERPVGEKADMWKGPYVKRVKVKGDSILDPWGNPYEYTRKKEDHHYEYEIRSKGPDASDDSDDIVYNSAQPIE
;
A
#
# COMPACT_ATOMS: atom_id res chain seq x y z
N MET A 1 29.33 -37.49 -42.31
CA MET A 1 28.61 -38.14 -41.18
C MET A 1 28.05 -37.05 -40.28
N LYS A 2 26.73 -36.96 -40.15
CA LYS A 2 26.11 -36.03 -39.19
C LYS A 2 26.25 -36.67 -37.81
N LYS A 3 27.01 -36.06 -36.90
CA LYS A 3 27.06 -36.48 -35.49
C LYS A 3 25.69 -36.21 -34.89
N GLY A 4 24.96 -37.27 -34.54
CA GLY A 4 23.70 -37.17 -33.81
C GLY A 4 23.97 -36.94 -32.33
N PHE A 5 23.05 -36.22 -31.67
CA PHE A 5 23.08 -36.06 -30.21
C PHE A 5 23.00 -37.41 -29.50
N THR A 6 23.73 -37.54 -28.40
CA THR A 6 23.66 -38.73 -27.55
C THR A 6 22.51 -38.60 -26.54
N LEU A 7 21.90 -39.73 -26.15
CA LEU A 7 20.88 -39.75 -25.10
C LEU A 7 21.42 -39.23 -23.76
N ILE A 8 22.71 -39.44 -23.50
CA ILE A 8 23.35 -39.01 -22.26
C ILE A 8 23.55 -37.48 -22.21
N GLU A 9 23.83 -36.83 -23.35
CA GLU A 9 23.85 -35.36 -23.42
C GLU A 9 22.49 -34.76 -23.08
N LEU A 10 21.41 -35.33 -23.62
CA LEU A 10 20.07 -34.84 -23.34
C LEU A 10 19.71 -35.03 -21.85
N LEU A 11 20.11 -36.16 -21.25
CA LEU A 11 19.90 -36.43 -19.83
C LEU A 11 20.61 -35.41 -18.92
N ILE A 12 21.85 -35.06 -19.23
CA ILE A 12 22.61 -34.07 -18.46
C ILE A 12 21.94 -32.69 -18.58
N VAL A 13 21.51 -32.31 -19.77
CA VAL A 13 20.86 -31.01 -20.01
C VAL A 13 19.56 -30.87 -19.22
N ILE A 14 18.66 -31.86 -19.29
CA ILE A 14 17.38 -31.77 -18.54
C ILE A 14 17.60 -31.83 -17.03
N THR A 15 18.63 -32.53 -16.57
CA THR A 15 18.99 -32.59 -15.14
C THR A 15 19.46 -31.22 -14.65
N ILE A 16 20.34 -30.54 -15.40
CA ILE A 16 20.80 -29.19 -15.06
C ILE A 16 19.63 -28.19 -15.08
N ILE A 17 18.75 -28.26 -16.09
CA ILE A 17 17.55 -27.39 -16.16
C ILE A 17 16.64 -27.63 -14.94
N GLY A 18 16.40 -28.90 -14.56
CA GLY A 18 15.60 -29.24 -13.38
C GLY A 18 16.15 -28.65 -12.07
N ILE A 19 17.47 -28.73 -11.86
CA ILE A 19 18.13 -28.15 -10.68
C ILE A 19 18.03 -26.62 -10.68
N LEU A 20 18.23 -25.98 -11.84
CA LEU A 20 18.11 -24.53 -11.96
C LEU A 20 16.68 -24.05 -11.66
N VAL A 21 15.67 -24.69 -12.23
CA VAL A 21 14.26 -24.33 -11.99
C VAL A 21 13.89 -24.51 -10.51
N ALA A 22 14.34 -25.60 -9.88
CA ALA A 22 14.07 -25.88 -8.47
C ALA A 22 14.64 -24.82 -7.52
N THR A 23 15.73 -24.15 -7.90
CA THR A 23 16.41 -23.15 -7.04
C THR A 23 15.94 -21.71 -7.27
N VAL A 24 15.42 -21.39 -8.47
CA VAL A 24 15.00 -20.02 -8.84
C VAL A 24 13.60 -19.68 -8.32
N LEU A 25 12.65 -20.62 -8.40
CA LEU A 25 11.25 -20.40 -8.02
C LEU A 25 11.03 -19.90 -6.57
N PRO A 26 11.61 -20.53 -5.52
CA PRO A 26 11.34 -20.11 -4.14
C PRO A 26 11.89 -18.72 -3.79
N ARG A 27 12.89 -18.21 -4.52
CA ARG A 27 13.47 -16.88 -4.27
C ARG A 27 12.59 -15.72 -4.71
N LEU A 28 11.63 -15.96 -5.60
CA LEU A 28 10.72 -14.93 -6.11
C LEU A 28 9.53 -14.69 -5.18
N ALA A 29 9.05 -15.72 -4.46
CA ALA A 29 7.83 -15.64 -3.66
C ALA A 29 7.98 -14.89 -2.32
N GLY A 30 9.13 -14.99 -1.65
CA GLY A 30 9.34 -14.29 -0.36
C GLY A 30 9.62 -12.78 -0.51
N ARG A 31 10.25 -12.37 -1.61
CA ARG A 31 10.62 -10.97 -1.86
C ARG A 31 9.43 -10.09 -2.21
N THR A 32 8.34 -10.68 -2.69
CA THR A 32 7.14 -9.92 -3.05
C THR A 32 6.39 -9.44 -1.81
N GLU A 33 6.40 -10.19 -0.71
CA GLU A 33 5.61 -9.84 0.46
C GLU A 33 6.24 -8.73 1.29
N GLU A 34 7.53 -8.84 1.61
CA GLU A 34 8.26 -7.75 2.29
C GLU A 34 8.25 -6.45 1.47
N ALA A 35 8.29 -6.54 0.15
CA ALA A 35 8.16 -5.39 -0.74
C ALA A 35 6.75 -4.77 -0.71
N ARG A 36 5.70 -5.57 -0.47
CA ARG A 36 4.32 -5.07 -0.32
C ARG A 36 4.14 -4.38 1.02
N ILE A 37 4.63 -4.95 2.11
CA ILE A 37 4.62 -4.33 3.44
C ILE A 37 5.31 -2.96 3.39
N LYS A 38 6.55 -2.90 2.91
CA LYS A 38 7.30 -1.63 2.75
C LYS A 38 6.59 -0.62 1.86
N ARG A 39 5.87 -1.11 0.85
CA ARG A 39 5.07 -0.25 -0.02
C ARG A 39 3.85 0.30 0.71
N ALA A 40 3.13 -0.53 1.47
CA ALA A 40 1.99 -0.10 2.25
C ALA A 40 2.39 0.94 3.30
N GLU A 41 3.48 0.70 4.01
CA GLU A 41 4.10 1.67 4.93
C GLU A 41 4.41 2.99 4.21
N ALA A 42 5.15 2.96 3.10
CA ALA A 42 5.48 4.16 2.35
C ALA A 42 4.24 4.91 1.80
N GLU A 43 3.18 4.18 1.43
CA GLU A 43 1.91 4.77 1.01
C GLU A 43 1.20 5.44 2.20
N ILE A 44 1.11 4.78 3.36
CA ILE A 44 0.52 5.32 4.59
C ILE A 44 1.30 6.55 5.07
N TYR A 45 2.57 6.39 5.44
CA TYR A 45 3.38 7.43 6.09
C TYR A 45 3.80 8.55 5.14
N GLY A 46 4.07 8.22 3.87
CA GLY A 46 4.67 9.18 2.93
C GLY A 46 3.66 9.85 2.00
N THR A 47 2.54 9.19 1.71
CA THR A 47 1.57 9.70 0.72
C THR A 47 0.27 10.11 1.37
N ILE A 48 -0.37 9.22 2.13
CA ILE A 48 -1.69 9.48 2.72
C ILE A 48 -1.55 10.45 3.90
N ALA A 49 -0.64 10.19 4.83
CA ALA A 49 -0.40 11.07 5.99
C ALA A 49 -0.07 12.51 5.55
N THR A 50 0.91 12.68 4.66
CA THR A 50 1.25 14.00 4.12
C THR A 50 0.08 14.68 3.42
N ALA A 51 -0.76 13.94 2.70
CA ALA A 51 -1.94 14.52 2.06
C ALA A 51 -3.01 14.94 3.07
N LEU A 52 -3.17 14.20 4.17
CA LEU A 52 -4.05 14.56 5.28
C LEU A 52 -3.56 15.84 5.97
N ASP A 53 -2.26 15.96 6.22
CA ASP A 53 -1.68 17.15 6.83
C ASP A 53 -1.88 18.38 5.91
N MET A 54 -1.67 18.23 4.60
CA MET A 54 -1.94 19.31 3.64
C MET A 54 -3.42 19.69 3.58
N TYR A 55 -4.32 18.70 3.65
CA TYR A 55 -5.76 18.96 3.71
C TYR A 55 -6.13 19.74 4.97
N GLU A 56 -5.59 19.36 6.14
CA GLU A 56 -5.83 20.07 7.40
C GLU A 56 -5.32 21.51 7.34
N LEU A 57 -4.15 21.75 6.75
CA LEU A 57 -3.60 23.11 6.58
C LEU A 57 -4.53 24.02 5.76
N ASP A 58 -5.21 23.49 4.75
CA ASP A 58 -6.12 24.27 3.89
C ASP A 58 -7.55 24.37 4.48
N MET A 59 -8.06 23.31 5.09
CA MET A 59 -9.46 23.19 5.51
C MET A 59 -9.68 23.42 7.01
N GLY A 60 -8.59 23.44 7.79
CA GLY A 60 -8.57 23.58 9.25
C GLY A 60 -8.96 22.33 10.02
N GLU A 61 -9.19 21.21 9.33
CA GLU A 61 -9.53 19.91 9.92
C GLU A 61 -9.20 18.78 8.93
N TYR A 62 -8.92 17.58 9.43
CA TYR A 62 -8.78 16.41 8.56
C TYR A 62 -10.09 16.06 7.85
N PRO A 63 -10.04 15.44 6.66
CA PRO A 63 -11.25 15.08 5.90
C PRO A 63 -12.13 14.08 6.65
N GLU A 64 -13.43 14.08 6.38
CA GLU A 64 -14.38 13.04 6.86
C GLU A 64 -14.14 11.70 6.19
N ARG A 65 -13.74 11.74 4.92
CA ARG A 65 -13.55 10.57 4.07
C ARG A 65 -12.26 10.77 3.29
N LEU A 66 -11.47 9.71 3.14
CA LEU A 66 -10.24 9.78 2.33
C LEU A 66 -10.49 10.29 0.91
N SER A 67 -11.68 10.09 0.35
CA SER A 67 -12.02 10.61 -0.99
C SER A 67 -11.88 12.13 -1.11
N GLN A 68 -12.04 12.88 -0.03
CA GLN A 68 -11.86 14.34 -0.04
C GLN A 68 -10.40 14.77 -0.28
N LEU A 69 -9.45 13.83 -0.24
CA LEU A 69 -8.07 14.06 -0.67
C LEU A 69 -7.94 14.24 -2.19
N TRP A 70 -8.85 13.68 -2.99
CA TRP A 70 -8.84 13.82 -4.45
C TRP A 70 -10.12 14.38 -5.05
N GLU A 71 -11.22 14.38 -4.30
CA GLU A 71 -12.50 14.98 -4.67
C GLU A 71 -12.75 16.24 -3.86
N ARG A 72 -13.23 17.28 -4.53
CA ARG A 72 -13.60 18.53 -3.86
C ARG A 72 -14.79 18.28 -2.93
N PRO A 73 -14.71 18.62 -1.63
CA PRO A 73 -15.83 18.49 -0.71
C PRO A 73 -16.96 19.45 -1.08
N VAL A 74 -18.20 19.07 -0.77
CA VAL A 74 -19.38 19.93 -0.95
C VAL A 74 -19.67 20.65 0.37
N GLY A 75 -19.99 21.95 0.30
CA GLY A 75 -20.37 22.74 1.47
C GLY A 75 -19.69 24.11 1.54
N GLU A 76 -19.85 24.80 2.67
CA GLU A 76 -19.35 26.17 2.88
C GLU A 76 -17.82 26.27 2.77
N LYS A 77 -17.10 25.22 3.16
CA LYS A 77 -15.63 25.17 3.09
C LYS A 77 -15.10 24.74 1.71
N ALA A 78 -15.95 24.48 0.72
CA ALA A 78 -15.52 23.99 -0.59
C ALA A 78 -14.55 24.96 -1.29
N ASP A 79 -14.65 26.26 -1.02
CA ASP A 79 -13.76 27.28 -1.60
C ASP A 79 -12.37 27.32 -0.97
N MET A 80 -12.19 26.74 0.23
CA MET A 80 -10.88 26.63 0.89
C MET A 80 -10.04 25.48 0.33
N TRP A 81 -10.67 24.51 -0.33
CA TRP A 81 -10.01 23.31 -0.84
C TRP A 81 -9.10 23.62 -2.04
N LYS A 82 -7.81 23.25 -1.93
CA LYS A 82 -6.80 23.45 -2.99
C LYS A 82 -6.25 22.15 -3.57
N GLY A 83 -6.93 21.04 -3.30
CA GLY A 83 -6.53 19.73 -3.80
C GLY A 83 -6.56 19.60 -5.33
N PRO A 84 -6.31 18.40 -5.86
CA PRO A 84 -6.16 17.14 -5.14
C PRO A 84 -4.80 17.03 -4.42
N TYR A 85 -4.83 16.51 -3.19
CA TYR A 85 -3.67 16.32 -2.32
C TYR A 85 -2.94 14.98 -2.59
N VAL A 86 -3.60 14.03 -3.27
CA VAL A 86 -2.99 12.77 -3.71
C VAL A 86 -2.99 12.65 -5.24
N LYS A 87 -1.87 12.18 -5.82
CA LYS A 87 -1.71 12.03 -7.29
C LYS A 87 -1.43 10.60 -7.76
N ARG A 88 -0.93 9.74 -6.88
CA ARG A 88 -0.37 8.42 -7.24
C ARG A 88 -0.86 7.32 -6.30
N VAL A 89 -2.17 7.21 -6.15
CA VAL A 89 -2.81 6.17 -5.32
C VAL A 89 -3.77 5.34 -6.18
N LYS A 90 -3.85 4.05 -5.91
CA LYS A 90 -4.85 3.19 -6.53
C LYS A 90 -6.17 3.40 -5.81
N VAL A 91 -7.15 3.95 -6.52
CA VAL A 91 -8.46 4.24 -5.96
C VAL A 91 -9.48 3.27 -6.58
N LYS A 92 -10.39 2.74 -5.75
CA LYS A 92 -11.58 1.99 -6.20
C LYS A 92 -12.80 2.54 -5.46
N GLY A 93 -13.64 3.27 -6.19
CA GLY A 93 -14.73 4.04 -5.57
C GLY A 93 -14.16 5.13 -4.66
N ASP A 94 -14.57 5.15 -3.40
CA ASP A 94 -14.18 6.19 -2.44
C ASP A 94 -13.00 5.78 -1.54
N SER A 95 -12.32 4.67 -1.87
CA SER A 95 -11.25 4.08 -1.05
C SER A 95 -9.94 3.96 -1.80
N ILE A 96 -8.83 4.31 -1.13
CA ILE A 96 -7.48 3.95 -1.56
C ILE A 96 -7.27 2.47 -1.24
N LEU A 97 -6.70 1.73 -2.18
CA LEU A 97 -6.39 0.32 -2.02
C LEU A 97 -4.93 0.14 -1.61
N ASP A 98 -4.71 -0.80 -0.69
CA ASP A 98 -3.40 -1.26 -0.28
C ASP A 98 -2.76 -2.20 -1.34
N PRO A 99 -1.51 -2.65 -1.12
CA PRO A 99 -0.81 -3.56 -2.04
C PRO A 99 -1.48 -4.94 -2.20
N TRP A 100 -2.42 -5.30 -1.34
CA TRP A 100 -3.22 -6.52 -1.39
C TRP A 100 -4.59 -6.34 -2.04
N GLY A 101 -4.95 -5.09 -2.33
CA GLY A 101 -6.20 -4.72 -2.98
C GLY A 101 -7.34 -4.52 -1.98
N ASN A 102 -7.04 -4.51 -0.69
CA ASN A 102 -7.98 -4.20 0.38
C ASN A 102 -8.04 -2.67 0.55
N PRO A 103 -9.22 -2.10 0.90
CA PRO A 103 -9.33 -0.68 1.15
C PRO A 103 -8.61 -0.32 2.46
N TYR A 104 -7.85 0.78 2.45
CA TYR A 104 -7.36 1.37 3.70
C TYR A 104 -8.54 1.82 4.57
N GLU A 105 -8.48 1.50 5.85
CA GLU A 105 -9.42 2.00 6.85
C GLU A 105 -8.88 3.31 7.42
N TYR A 106 -9.73 4.33 7.40
CA TYR A 106 -9.40 5.65 7.91
C TYR A 106 -10.41 6.02 8.99
N THR A 107 -9.91 6.36 10.17
CA THR A 107 -10.72 6.91 11.24
C THR A 107 -10.12 8.22 11.72
N ARG A 108 -10.99 9.20 12.00
CA ARG A 108 -10.58 10.46 12.61
C ARG A 108 -11.28 10.61 13.95
N LYS A 109 -10.58 11.10 14.95
CA LYS A 109 -11.10 11.44 16.27
C LYS A 109 -10.69 12.87 16.59
N LYS A 110 -11.49 13.53 17.42
CA LYS A 110 -11.19 14.86 17.93
C LYS A 110 -11.04 14.74 19.44
N GLU A 111 -9.84 15.00 19.94
CA GLU A 111 -9.50 14.92 21.35
C GLU A 111 -8.95 16.27 21.81
N ASP A 112 -9.55 16.88 22.84
CA ASP A 112 -9.10 18.13 23.47
C ASP A 112 -8.58 19.22 22.52
N HIS A 113 -9.36 19.49 21.46
CA HIS A 113 -9.08 20.48 20.40
C HIS A 113 -8.02 20.11 19.36
N HIS A 114 -7.39 18.95 19.47
CA HIS A 114 -6.54 18.38 18.44
C HIS A 114 -7.31 17.31 17.65
N TYR A 115 -7.07 17.23 16.35
CA TYR A 115 -7.55 16.10 15.58
C TYR A 115 -6.47 15.03 15.51
N GLU A 116 -6.89 13.78 15.69
CA GLU A 116 -6.06 12.61 15.49
C GLU A 116 -6.68 11.75 14.40
N TYR A 117 -5.86 11.04 13.65
CA TYR A 117 -6.32 10.06 12.69
C TYR A 117 -5.53 8.77 12.76
N GLU A 118 -6.21 7.69 12.41
CA GLU A 118 -5.64 6.37 12.22
C GLU A 118 -5.86 5.92 10.78
N ILE A 119 -4.80 5.40 10.15
CA ILE A 119 -4.87 4.70 8.86
C ILE A 119 -4.42 3.26 9.10
N ARG A 120 -5.20 2.30 8.58
CA ARG A 120 -4.93 0.87 8.73
C ARG A 120 -4.99 0.14 7.40
N SER A 121 -4.00 -0.73 7.16
CA SER A 121 -4.00 -1.76 6.12
C SER A 121 -4.25 -3.12 6.77
N LYS A 122 -5.20 -3.89 6.25
CA LYS A 122 -5.49 -5.27 6.73
C LYS A 122 -4.55 -6.35 6.17
N GLY A 123 -3.39 -5.92 5.67
CA GLY A 123 -2.39 -6.82 5.12
C GLY A 123 -2.90 -7.80 4.03
N PRO A 124 -2.25 -8.98 3.91
CA PRO A 124 -2.57 -9.99 2.92
C PRO A 124 -3.87 -10.75 3.13
N ASP A 125 -4.32 -10.87 4.37
CA ASP A 125 -5.40 -11.79 4.72
C ASP A 125 -6.77 -11.08 4.86
N ALA A 126 -6.75 -9.74 4.89
CA ALA A 126 -7.91 -8.88 5.07
C ALA A 126 -8.63 -9.07 6.42
N SER A 127 -7.94 -9.61 7.43
CA SER A 127 -8.42 -9.76 8.81
C SER A 127 -8.05 -8.53 9.65
N ASP A 128 -8.54 -8.48 10.88
CA ASP A 128 -8.11 -7.50 11.89
C ASP A 128 -7.21 -8.28 12.86
N ASP A 129 -5.91 -8.32 12.55
CA ASP A 129 -4.93 -9.11 13.30
C ASP A 129 -3.56 -8.43 13.48
N SER A 130 -2.59 -9.16 14.03
CA SER A 130 -1.25 -8.68 14.31
C SER A 130 -0.39 -8.31 13.09
N ASP A 131 -0.79 -8.70 11.88
CA ASP A 131 -0.08 -8.38 10.63
C ASP A 131 -0.58 -7.07 9.98
N ASP A 132 -1.56 -6.40 10.61
CA ASP A 132 -2.06 -5.09 10.22
C ASP A 132 -0.97 -4.02 10.29
N ILE A 133 -0.95 -3.15 9.27
CA ILE A 133 -0.08 -1.97 9.26
C ILE A 133 -0.92 -0.79 9.70
N VAL A 134 -0.69 -0.32 10.93
CA VAL A 134 -1.42 0.78 11.55
C VAL A 134 -0.53 2.00 11.71
N TYR A 135 -1.05 3.16 11.35
CA TYR A 135 -0.45 4.45 11.65
C TYR A 135 -1.43 5.33 12.40
N ASN A 136 -0.98 5.90 13.52
CA ASN A 136 -1.73 6.88 14.30
C ASN A 136 -0.94 8.19 14.35
N SER A 137 -1.58 9.31 13.99
CA SER A 137 -0.97 10.64 13.98
C SER A 137 -0.49 11.11 15.36
N ALA A 138 -1.04 10.57 16.45
CA ALA A 138 -0.66 10.88 17.82
C ALA A 138 0.63 10.17 18.28
N GLN A 139 0.98 9.06 17.61
CA GLN A 139 2.16 8.29 17.97
C GLN A 139 3.39 8.74 17.15
N PRO A 140 4.56 8.91 17.77
CA PRO A 140 5.80 9.14 17.03
C PRO A 140 6.06 7.99 16.06
N ILE A 141 6.60 8.31 14.88
CA ILE A 141 7.11 7.30 13.95
C ILE A 141 8.41 6.73 14.58
N GLU A 142 8.41 5.45 14.96
CA GLU A 142 9.61 4.73 15.43
C GLU A 142 10.60 4.43 14.30
#